data_AF-A0A558BDF8-F1
#
_entry.id   AF-A0A558BDF8-F1
#
_cell.length_a   1.000
_cell.length_b   1.000
_cell.length_c   1.000
_cell.angle_alpha   90.00
_cell.angle_beta   90.00
_cell.angle_gamma   90.00
#
_symmetry.space_group_name_H-M   'P 1'
#
loop_
_entity.id
_entity.type
_entity.pdbx_description
1 polymer ?
#
loop_
_entity_poly.entity_id
_entity_poly.type
_entity_poly.pdbx_seq_one_letter_code
_entity_poly.pdbx_strand_id
1 'polypeptide(L)' 'MHIVMFLVPLMLLLVALGVFLFSWAVKNGQYDDLDGPAHRILYDDDKDMIPDDARTDKKADKEGQASTRDSDQNPDNKA' A
#
# COMPACT_ATOMS: atom_id res chain seq x y z
N MET A 1 43.58 27.89 14.28
CA MET A 1 43.21 26.53 14.74
C MET A 1 41.93 26.56 15.57
N HIS A 2 40.80 27.03 15.01
CA HIS A 2 39.50 27.11 15.74
C HIS A 2 38.39 26.29 15.09
N ILE A 3 38.53 25.96 13.80
CA ILE A 3 37.52 25.24 13.02
C ILE A 3 37.19 23.86 13.62
N VAL A 4 38.19 23.18 14.20
CA VAL A 4 38.03 21.86 14.83
C VAL A 4 37.07 21.92 16.02
N MET A 5 37.03 23.04 16.75
CA MET A 5 36.12 23.24 17.88
C MET A 5 34.64 23.28 17.47
N PHE A 6 34.35 23.61 16.20
CA PHE A 6 33.00 23.56 15.64
C PHE A 6 32.71 22.24 14.92
N LEU A 7 33.71 21.67 14.23
CA LEU A 7 33.55 20.43 13.47
C LEU A 7 33.30 19.21 14.36
N VAL A 8 33.99 19.10 15.50
CA VAL A 8 33.83 17.99 16.44
C VAL A 8 32.38 17.91 16.99
N PRO A 9 31.80 18.97 17.58
CA PRO A 9 30.42 18.90 18.08
C PRO A 9 29.40 18.75 16.95
N LEU A 10 29.64 19.35 15.77
CA LEU A 10 28.77 19.18 14.61
C LEU A 10 28.72 17.71 14.18
N MET A 11 29.87 17.04 14.09
CA MET A 11 29.92 15.62 13.74
C MET A 11 29.23 14.73 14.78
N LEU A 12 29.40 15.03 16.07
CA LEU A 12 28.68 14.30 17.12
C LEU A 12 27.16 14.46 16.99
N LEU A 13 26.67 15.65 16.66
CA LEU A 13 25.25 15.89 16.39
C LEU A 13 24.75 15.12 15.16
N LEU A 14 25.53 15.11 14.07
CA LEU A 14 25.17 14.37 12.86
C LEU A 14 25.11 12.86 13.11
N VAL A 15 26.07 12.31 13.85
CA VAL A 15 26.07 10.89 14.25
C VAL A 15 24.87 10.58 15.15
N ALA A 16 24.61 11.42 16.16
CA ALA A 16 23.46 11.25 17.04
C ALA A 16 22.13 11.30 16.28
N LEU A 17 22.00 12.25 15.34
CA LEU A 17 20.83 12.36 14.48
C LEU A 17 20.67 11.13 13.58
N GLY A 18 21.76 10.65 12.99
CA GLY A 18 21.77 9.44 12.17
C GLY A 18 21.30 8.21 12.96
N VAL A 19 21.84 8.00 14.17
CA VAL A 19 21.44 6.89 15.06
C VAL A 19 19.97 7.03 15.48
N PHE A 20 19.52 8.25 15.77
CA PHE A 20 18.12 8.52 16.14
C PHE A 20 17.16 8.18 14.99
N LEU A 21 17.42 8.70 13.79
CA LEU A 21 16.61 8.45 12.60
C LEU A 21 16.61 6.97 12.20
N PHE A 22 17.78 6.33 12.23
CA PHE A 22 17.90 4.89 11.97
C PHE A 22 17.10 4.07 12.98
N SER A 23 17.23 4.36 14.28
CA SER A 23 16.49 3.65 15.33
C SER A 23 14.98 3.86 15.20
N TRP A 24 14.54 5.06 14.77
CA TRP A 24 13.14 5.33 14.48
C TRP A 24 12.65 4.53 13.27
N ALA A 25 13.40 4.50 12.17
CA ALA A 25 13.05 3.75 10.96
C ALA A 25 12.94 2.24 11.21
N VAL A 26 13.86 1.67 12.02
CA VAL A 26 13.80 0.27 12.46
C VAL A 26 12.55 0.00 13.28
N LYS A 27 12.23 0.86 14.25
CA LYS A 27 11.01 0.72 15.07
C LYS A 27 9.72 0.88 14.26
N ASN A 28 9.76 1.63 13.17
CA ASN A 28 8.62 1.85 12.27
C ASN A 28 8.46 0.73 11.24
N GLY A 29 9.23 -0.35 11.33
CA GLY A 29 9.08 -1.53 10.46
C GLY A 29 9.50 -1.30 9.01
N GLN A 30 10.30 -0.27 8.71
CA GLN A 30 10.72 0.03 7.33
C GLN A 30 11.54 -1.12 6.68
N TYR A 31 12.12 -1.98 7.50
CA TYR A 31 12.91 -3.13 7.06
C TYR A 31 12.14 -4.45 7.13
N ASP A 32 10.85 -4.43 7.50
CA ASP A 32 10.05 -5.65 7.63
C ASP A 32 9.57 -6.20 6.27
N ASP A 33 9.57 -5.36 5.22
CA ASP A 33 9.14 -5.72 3.87
C ASP A 33 10.25 -5.56 2.82
N LEU A 34 11.39 -6.22 3.06
CA LEU A 34 12.47 -6.31 2.06
C LEU A 34 12.16 -7.31 0.93
N ASP A 35 11.21 -8.23 1.16
CA ASP A 35 10.83 -9.30 0.23
C ASP A 35 9.67 -8.93 -0.70
N GLY A 36 8.83 -7.95 -0.34
CA GLY A 36 7.66 -7.53 -1.11
C GLY A 36 7.93 -6.99 -2.52
N PRO A 37 9.01 -6.21 -2.78
CA PRO A 37 9.31 -5.72 -4.12
C PRO A 37 9.74 -6.82 -5.10
N ALA A 38 10.51 -7.81 -4.61
CA ALA A 38 11.05 -8.89 -5.43
C ALA A 38 9.95 -9.87 -5.89
N HIS A 39 8.91 -10.07 -5.09
CA HIS A 39 7.79 -10.91 -5.49
C HIS A 39 6.89 -10.20 -6.50
N ARG A 40 6.71 -8.87 -6.38
CA ARG A 40 5.87 -8.10 -7.32
C ARG A 40 6.42 -8.08 -8.74
N ILE A 41 7.73 -7.94 -8.93
CA ILE A 41 8.29 -7.87 -10.30
C ILE A 41 8.11 -9.17 -11.11
N LEU A 42 7.96 -10.32 -10.46
CA LEU A 42 7.76 -11.60 -11.16
C LEU A 42 6.29 -11.84 -11.56
N TYR A 43 5.33 -11.29 -10.81
CA TYR A 43 3.90 -11.53 -11.02
C TYR A 43 3.12 -10.29 -11.49
N ASP A 44 3.79 -9.14 -11.63
CA ASP A 44 3.11 -7.89 -11.94
C ASP A 44 2.65 -7.79 -13.41
N ASP A 45 3.36 -8.45 -14.33
CA ASP A 45 3.12 -8.41 -15.77
C ASP A 45 2.05 -9.43 -16.24
N ASP A 46 1.77 -10.47 -15.44
CA ASP A 46 0.90 -11.58 -15.83
C ASP A 46 -0.57 -11.36 -15.42
N LYS A 47 -0.88 -10.33 -14.62
CA LYS A 47 -2.23 -10.12 -14.05
C LYS A 47 -3.32 -9.88 -15.09
N ASP A 48 -2.92 -9.31 -16.23
CA ASP A 48 -3.78 -9.01 -17.36
C ASP A 48 -3.84 -10.18 -18.35
N MET A 49 -2.97 -11.19 -18.18
CA MET A 49 -2.92 -12.41 -18.98
C MET A 49 -3.73 -13.56 -18.38
N ILE A 50 -4.24 -13.41 -17.14
CA ILE A 50 -5.12 -14.41 -16.51
C ILE A 50 -6.52 -14.30 -17.14
N PRO A 51 -6.99 -15.33 -17.87
CA PRO A 51 -8.31 -15.31 -18.48
C PRO A 51 -9.41 -15.29 -17.41
N ASP A 52 -10.51 -14.58 -17.67
CA ASP A 52 -11.55 -14.27 -16.68
C ASP A 52 -12.26 -15.51 -16.08
N ASP A 53 -12.21 -16.64 -16.80
CA ASP A 53 -12.74 -17.94 -16.38
C ASP A 53 -11.82 -18.69 -15.39
N ALA A 54 -10.54 -18.31 -15.30
CA ALA A 54 -9.56 -18.89 -14.39
C ALA A 54 -9.43 -18.14 -13.04
N ARG A 55 -10.10 -16.99 -12.88
CA ARG A 55 -10.05 -16.17 -11.64
C ARG A 55 -11.05 -16.71 -10.61
N THR A 56 -10.58 -17.53 -9.68
CA THR A 56 -11.42 -18.20 -8.66
C THR A 56 -11.99 -17.28 -7.57
N ASP A 57 -11.59 -16.02 -7.55
CA ASP A 57 -11.74 -15.14 -6.38
C ASP A 57 -12.72 -13.97 -6.63
N LYS A 58 -13.26 -13.85 -7.85
CA LYS A 58 -14.13 -12.73 -8.25
C LYS A 58 -15.64 -13.03 -8.16
N LYS A 59 -16.06 -13.83 -7.17
CA LYS A 59 -17.49 -14.17 -6.97
C LYS A 59 -18.09 -13.74 -5.63
N ALA A 60 -17.37 -13.00 -4.79
CA ALA A 60 -17.89 -12.52 -3.50
C ALA A 60 -18.34 -11.04 -3.50
N ASP A 61 -17.80 -10.18 -4.36
CA ASP A 61 -17.97 -8.72 -4.18
C ASP A 61 -18.89 -8.04 -5.21
N LYS A 62 -19.49 -8.80 -6.13
CA LYS A 62 -20.42 -8.29 -7.17
C LYS A 62 -21.90 -8.60 -6.94
N GLU A 63 -22.29 -9.08 -5.76
CA GLU A 63 -23.72 -9.31 -5.43
C GLU A 63 -24.34 -8.16 -4.59
N GLY A 64 -23.57 -7.14 -4.19
CA GLY A 64 -24.07 -6.05 -3.33
C GLY A 64 -24.61 -4.79 -4.05
N GLN A 65 -24.47 -4.65 -5.37
CA GLN A 65 -24.82 -3.41 -6.08
C GLN A 65 -25.48 -3.68 -7.45
N ALA A 66 -26.59 -4.42 -7.47
CA ALA A 66 -27.41 -4.51 -8.70
C ALA A 66 -28.92 -4.73 -8.48
N SER A 67 -29.46 -4.56 -7.26
CA SER A 67 -30.90 -4.79 -6.98
C SER A 67 -31.72 -3.56 -6.57
N THR A 68 -31.23 -2.34 -6.75
CA THR A 68 -32.02 -1.13 -6.46
C THR A 68 -31.93 -0.12 -7.60
N ARG A 69 -32.43 -0.48 -8.78
CA ARG A 69 -32.64 0.50 -9.86
C ARG A 69 -33.54 0.04 -11.01
N ASP A 70 -34.59 -0.76 -10.78
CA ASP A 70 -35.67 -0.83 -11.78
C ASP A 70 -36.96 -1.45 -11.22
N SER A 71 -37.70 -0.69 -10.41
CA SER A 71 -39.09 -1.03 -10.08
C SER A 71 -39.81 0.21 -9.53
N ASP A 72 -39.82 1.29 -10.30
CA ASP A 72 -40.72 2.42 -10.05
C ASP A 72 -41.25 2.97 -11.39
N GLN A 73 -42.05 2.15 -12.06
CA GLN A 73 -42.94 2.57 -13.15
C GLN A 73 -43.94 1.47 -13.46
N ASN A 74 -45.01 1.37 -12.66
CA ASN A 74 -46.34 1.02 -13.19
C ASN A 74 -47.45 1.34 -12.16
N PRO A 75 -48.10 2.51 -12.23
CA PRO A 75 -49.19 2.87 -11.33
C PRO A 75 -50.59 2.47 -11.86
N ASP A 76 -50.79 1.32 -12.51
CA ASP A 76 -52.10 0.98 -13.10
C ASP A 76 -52.75 -0.32 -12.57
N ASN A 77 -52.76 -0.55 -11.24
CA ASN A 77 -53.65 -1.56 -10.64
C ASN A 77 -54.51 -1.06 -9.46
N LYS A 78 -55.33 -0.04 -9.69
CA LYS A 78 -56.48 0.22 -8.82
C LYS A 78 -57.77 0.34 -9.62
N ALA A 79 -58.74 -0.46 -9.17
CA ALA A 79 -60.17 -0.51 -9.47
C ALA A 79 -60.59 -1.45 -10.62
#